data_AF-A0AAD5XDT3-F1
#
_entry.id   AF-A0AAD5XDT3-F1
#
_cell.length_a   1.000
_cell.length_b   1.000
_cell.length_c   1.000
_cell.angle_alpha   90.00
_cell.angle_beta   90.00
_cell.angle_gamma   90.00
#
_symmetry.space_group_name_H-M   'P 1'
#
loop_
_entity.id
_entity.type
_entity.pdbx_description
1 polymer ?
#
loop_
_entity_poly.entity_id
_entity_poly.type
_entity_poly.pdbx_seq_one_letter_code
_entity_poly.pdbx_strand_id
1 'polypeptide(L)'
;NASDQLLSYISKNWNVSTLSEIRIIDDDLVASQHRDLYRSSHCVVMPSWSSQLPSFLTIPQIMSLQLPIIDTSNSISESFINETNAFIIPNYSHDILESLPYSEESLKLLGRYMTECIQNSKLANEKSLVARNTIILSYPIHNSANSIKTIINSIADHYHPASAITVQKINPLPINYPLIHDTALCSLLSSNILVQSSHHKVEKDQLNILVITSYPPTHCGIAEFSKSLINYMSLASQSKNVLFHIMAMVPDSYVATNNPQLLIENQKSNIRVAGVIRKQNYADYIKAAKYINENIDIVSLQHEFGLFGGTAGTYILCLIRSVNKPVVTTLHTLHESLDKKHHNILRQIYMHSTFNVIMGHISENLVQSIHAVGEPKKLKLIPHGAPSYESVDNLLLKEKRGWKNNFVILTMGLHHPNKGFDIMISAMPAVLEKVPNAIFVIAGHGHPVCKVCMEYTAQMRTKAADYNLLDKQIVFLENYFDKAELDELVQTCDLYVSLYTANEITSSGTVSSAISAGRAVLATPYIYAREALSHGRGIIIPFGSVEQTAQAVIKVALDPMYRMQLQTKALQYAKETFIWPIVARKYMDLFDEILYHI
;
A
#
# COMPACT_ATOMS: atom_id res chain seq x y z
N ASN A 1 23.32 32.24 29.10
CA ASN A 1 24.72 32.03 28.65
C ASN A 1 24.88 32.01 27.14
N ALA A 2 24.06 31.29 26.35
CA ALA A 2 24.09 31.37 24.87
C ALA A 2 23.47 32.67 24.31
N SER A 3 22.52 33.26 25.05
CA SER A 3 21.82 34.50 24.73
C SER A 3 22.74 35.71 24.56
N ASP A 4 23.71 35.90 25.46
CA ASP A 4 24.57 37.10 25.46
C ASP A 4 25.63 37.05 24.35
N GLN A 5 26.14 35.87 24.03
CA GLN A 5 27.05 35.66 22.90
C GLN A 5 26.33 35.83 21.56
N LEU A 6 25.09 35.36 21.46
CA LEU A 6 24.26 35.52 20.26
C LEU A 6 23.83 36.99 20.07
N LEU A 7 23.43 37.68 21.13
CA LEU A 7 23.15 39.12 21.12
C LEU A 7 24.38 39.93 20.75
N SER A 8 25.54 39.59 21.31
CA SER A 8 26.81 40.23 20.96
C SER A 8 27.23 39.95 19.51
N TYR A 9 26.88 38.79 18.94
CA TYR A 9 27.13 38.48 17.55
C TYR A 9 26.17 39.24 16.61
N ILE A 10 24.88 39.31 16.96
CA ILE A 10 23.86 40.04 16.20
C ILE A 10 24.12 41.55 16.24
N SER A 11 24.47 42.12 17.41
CA SER A 11 24.75 43.55 17.54
C SER A 11 26.01 44.00 16.80
N LYS A 12 26.99 43.10 16.68
CA LYS A 12 28.26 43.37 16.02
C LYS A 12 28.19 43.22 14.50
N ASN A 13 27.30 42.35 14.00
CA ASN A 13 27.20 42.06 12.57
C ASN A 13 26.02 42.76 11.88
N TRP A 14 24.95 43.10 12.59
CA TRP A 14 23.75 43.74 12.03
C TRP A 14 23.46 45.08 12.74
N ASN A 15 23.08 46.11 11.96
CA ASN A 15 22.72 47.41 12.51
C ASN A 15 21.35 47.32 13.23
N VAL A 16 21.40 47.18 14.56
CA VAL A 16 20.24 46.89 15.43
C VAL A 16 19.23 48.04 15.46
N SER A 17 19.66 49.26 15.13
CA SER A 17 18.81 50.46 15.13
C SER A 17 17.67 50.46 14.11
N THR A 18 17.71 49.59 13.09
CA THR A 18 16.69 49.50 12.03
C THR A 18 15.77 48.28 12.15
N LEU A 19 15.95 47.45 13.18
CA LEU A 19 15.14 46.25 13.41
C LEU A 19 14.04 46.60 14.42
N SER A 20 12.79 46.54 13.97
CA SER A 20 11.62 47.02 14.74
C SER A 20 11.31 46.21 16.01
N GLU A 21 11.85 44.99 16.15
CA GLU A 21 12.00 44.29 17.43
C GLU A 21 12.79 43.00 17.17
N ILE A 22 13.92 42.78 17.86
CA ILE A 22 14.55 41.45 17.89
C ILE A 22 14.10 40.79 19.19
N ARG A 23 13.17 39.85 19.09
CA ARG A 23 12.78 39.00 20.21
C ARG A 23 13.60 37.73 20.17
N ILE A 24 14.50 37.59 21.13
CA ILE A 24 15.13 36.30 21.42
C ILE A 24 14.17 35.53 22.30
N ILE A 25 13.79 34.36 21.82
CA ILE A 25 12.83 33.52 22.49
C ILE A 25 13.59 32.25 22.89
N ASP A 26 13.60 31.98 24.19
CA ASP A 26 14.27 30.81 24.76
C ASP A 26 13.57 29.51 24.29
N ASP A 27 14.32 28.41 24.20
CA ASP A 27 13.87 27.15 23.58
C ASP A 27 12.74 26.42 24.35
N ASP A 28 12.24 27.01 25.43
CA ASP A 28 11.21 26.46 26.33
C ASP A 28 9.78 26.97 26.03
N LEU A 29 9.48 27.34 24.78
CA LEU A 29 8.11 27.71 24.40
C LEU A 29 7.19 26.50 24.33
N VAL A 30 5.95 26.66 24.83
CA VAL A 30 4.91 25.64 24.64
C VAL A 30 4.29 25.75 23.24
N ALA A 31 3.74 24.63 22.78
CA ALA A 31 3.02 24.42 21.51
C ALA A 31 2.10 25.56 21.02
N SER A 32 1.41 26.25 21.94
CA SER A 32 0.52 27.37 21.61
C SER A 32 1.31 28.63 21.26
N GLN A 33 2.37 28.93 22.01
CA GLN A 33 3.19 30.13 21.86
C GLN A 33 3.99 30.10 20.56
N HIS A 34 4.49 28.92 20.16
CA HIS A 34 5.05 28.73 18.82
C HIS A 34 4.02 28.99 17.72
N ARG A 35 2.80 28.45 17.84
CA ARG A 35 1.72 28.67 16.86
C ARG A 35 1.34 30.14 16.73
N ASP A 36 1.29 30.86 17.84
CA ASP A 36 0.97 32.29 17.85
C ASP A 36 2.11 33.13 17.23
N LEU A 37 3.38 32.76 17.50
CA LEU A 37 4.54 33.36 16.85
C LEU A 37 4.49 33.19 15.32
N TYR A 38 4.25 31.96 14.83
CA TYR A 38 4.13 31.71 13.39
C TYR A 38 2.93 32.42 12.76
N ARG A 39 1.76 32.47 13.41
CA ARG A 39 0.59 33.23 12.91
C ARG A 39 0.83 34.73 12.84
N SER A 40 1.71 35.25 13.71
CA SER A 40 2.13 36.66 13.68
C SER A 40 3.27 36.93 12.70
N SER A 41 3.81 35.88 12.05
CA SER A 41 4.93 35.97 11.11
C SER A 41 4.43 36.04 9.68
N HIS A 42 5.10 36.84 8.84
CA HIS A 42 4.71 37.05 7.44
C HIS A 42 5.43 36.09 6.47
N CYS A 43 6.51 35.45 6.92
CA CYS A 43 7.34 34.53 6.15
C CYS A 43 8.14 33.64 7.11
N VAL A 44 8.44 32.40 6.72
CA VAL A 44 9.26 31.45 7.50
C VAL A 44 10.49 31.04 6.70
N VAL A 45 11.68 31.22 7.28
CA VAL A 45 12.97 30.86 6.66
C VAL A 45 13.57 29.65 7.39
N MET A 46 13.83 28.57 6.66
CA MET A 46 14.40 27.32 7.21
C MET A 46 15.88 27.20 6.84
N PRO A 47 16.80 27.29 7.82
CA PRO A 47 18.24 27.20 7.55
C PRO A 47 18.70 25.75 7.32
N SER A 48 19.79 25.58 6.57
CA SER A 48 20.36 24.27 6.17
C SER A 48 20.76 23.32 7.30
N TRP A 49 20.97 23.85 8.51
CA TRP A 49 21.32 23.12 9.73
C TRP A 49 20.12 22.74 10.60
N SER A 50 18.89 23.05 10.15
CA SER A 50 17.65 22.79 10.89
C SER A 50 17.16 21.34 10.84
N SER A 51 17.87 20.43 10.17
CA SER A 51 17.56 18.99 10.13
C SER A 51 17.59 18.30 11.52
N GLN A 52 17.94 19.04 12.57
CA GLN A 52 17.99 18.58 13.96
C GLN A 52 17.21 19.45 14.97
N LEU A 53 16.41 20.45 14.54
CA LEU A 53 15.58 21.22 15.49
C LEU A 53 14.37 20.39 15.98
N PRO A 54 13.96 20.54 17.25
CA PRO A 54 13.00 19.64 17.88
C PRO A 54 11.56 19.85 17.36
N SER A 55 11.02 18.79 16.75
CA SER A 55 9.69 18.17 16.94
C SER A 55 8.42 19.00 17.28
N PHE A 56 8.27 20.27 16.87
CA PHE A 56 7.07 21.03 17.26
C PHE A 56 6.17 21.55 16.13
N LEU A 57 6.61 21.64 14.86
CA LEU A 57 5.69 21.68 13.70
C LEU A 57 6.34 21.01 12.48
N THR A 58 5.66 20.06 11.84
CA THR A 58 6.14 19.44 10.58
C THR A 58 5.89 20.40 9.40
N ILE A 59 6.65 20.25 8.31
CA ILE A 59 6.51 21.04 7.08
C ILE A 59 5.04 21.15 6.59
N PRO A 60 4.23 20.07 6.58
CA PRO A 60 2.80 20.15 6.30
C PRO A 60 1.98 21.10 7.20
N GLN A 61 2.38 21.28 8.46
CA GLN A 61 1.67 22.18 9.39
C GLN A 61 2.01 23.65 9.13
N ILE A 62 3.23 23.97 8.73
CA ILE A 62 3.60 25.33 8.28
C ILE A 62 2.86 25.66 6.97
N MET A 63 2.76 24.69 6.06
CA MET A 63 2.01 24.82 4.81
C MET A 63 0.49 25.01 5.01
N SER A 64 -0.09 24.41 6.06
CA SER A 64 -1.51 24.60 6.40
C SER A 64 -1.86 26.03 6.85
N LEU A 65 -0.85 26.83 7.20
CA LEU A 65 -0.98 28.24 7.57
C LEU A 65 -0.88 29.19 6.37
N GLN A 66 -0.67 28.66 5.15
CA GLN A 66 -0.51 29.43 3.89
C GLN A 66 0.61 30.50 3.95
N LEU A 67 1.58 30.32 4.84
CA LEU A 67 2.72 31.23 4.94
C LEU A 67 3.75 30.92 3.83
N PRO A 68 4.36 31.94 3.21
CA PRO A 68 5.51 31.72 2.33
C PRO A 68 6.67 31.06 3.08
N ILE A 69 7.21 29.98 2.52
CA ILE A 69 8.35 29.22 3.07
C ILE A 69 9.57 29.39 2.16
N ILE A 70 10.71 29.75 2.77
CA ILE A 70 12.02 29.78 2.11
C ILE A 70 12.87 28.65 2.68
N ASP A 71 13.10 27.61 1.88
CA ASP A 71 13.96 26.48 2.26
C ASP A 71 15.37 26.63 1.66
N THR A 72 16.37 26.54 2.54
CA THR A 72 17.80 26.61 2.19
C THR A 72 18.53 25.27 2.41
N SER A 73 17.80 24.22 2.82
CA SER A 73 18.35 22.94 3.32
C SER A 73 18.29 21.79 2.31
N ASN A 74 17.56 21.95 1.20
CA ASN A 74 17.28 20.88 0.24
C ASN A 74 16.67 19.61 0.89
N SER A 75 16.06 19.74 2.07
CA SER A 75 15.46 18.63 2.82
C SER A 75 13.98 18.40 2.47
N ILE A 76 13.37 19.34 1.74
CA ILE A 76 12.06 19.16 1.12
C ILE A 76 12.23 18.31 -0.14
N SER A 77 11.59 17.14 -0.16
CA SER A 77 11.48 16.36 -1.39
C SER A 77 10.75 17.19 -2.44
N GLU A 78 11.33 17.32 -3.64
CA GLU A 78 10.81 18.09 -4.78
C GLU A 78 9.32 17.80 -5.08
N SER A 79 8.80 16.65 -4.66
CA SER A 79 7.39 16.25 -4.80
C SER A 79 6.39 16.98 -3.87
N PHE A 80 6.83 17.71 -2.85
CA PHE A 80 5.96 18.49 -1.96
C PHE A 80 5.81 19.96 -2.38
N ILE A 81 6.57 20.36 -3.39
CA ILE A 81 6.63 21.73 -3.88
C ILE A 81 5.76 21.83 -5.13
N ASN A 82 4.89 22.81 -5.15
CA ASN A 82 4.11 23.14 -6.33
C ASN A 82 4.15 24.65 -6.60
N GLU A 83 3.63 25.02 -7.75
CA GLU A 83 3.56 26.36 -8.34
C GLU A 83 2.83 27.44 -7.49
N THR A 84 2.48 27.15 -6.23
CA THR A 84 1.78 28.07 -5.33
C THR A 84 2.31 28.12 -3.89
N ASN A 85 3.28 27.29 -3.48
CA ASN A 85 3.48 27.04 -2.04
C ASN A 85 4.92 27.03 -1.47
N ALA A 86 5.99 27.17 -2.27
CA ALA A 86 7.35 27.29 -1.73
C ALA A 86 8.36 27.89 -2.74
N PHE A 87 9.45 28.46 -2.23
CA PHE A 87 10.62 28.87 -3.01
C PHE A 87 11.86 28.06 -2.58
N ILE A 88 12.59 27.50 -3.56
CA ILE A 88 13.81 26.70 -3.32
C ILE A 88 15.05 27.55 -3.59
N ILE A 89 15.98 27.58 -2.64
CA ILE A 89 17.34 28.07 -2.87
C ILE A 89 18.29 26.87 -2.77
N PRO A 90 18.72 26.27 -3.89
CA PRO A 90 19.53 25.06 -3.87
C PRO A 90 20.94 25.36 -3.34
N ASN A 91 21.40 24.56 -2.38
CA ASN A 91 22.75 24.63 -1.84
C ASN A 91 23.55 23.42 -2.36
N TYR A 92 24.35 23.60 -3.42
CA TYR A 92 25.21 22.53 -3.93
C TYR A 92 26.61 22.64 -3.30
N SER A 93 26.98 21.58 -2.57
CA SER A 93 28.34 21.18 -2.15
C SER A 93 29.22 22.24 -1.48
N HIS A 94 29.73 21.89 -0.30
CA HIS A 94 30.63 22.72 0.51
C HIS A 94 31.92 23.19 -0.18
N ASP A 95 32.26 22.69 -1.37
CA ASP A 95 33.59 22.86 -1.99
C ASP A 95 33.64 23.72 -3.28
N ILE A 96 32.55 24.37 -3.69
CA ILE A 96 32.58 25.40 -4.78
C ILE A 96 32.32 26.82 -4.20
N LEU A 97 32.32 26.95 -2.87
CA LEU A 97 31.70 28.06 -2.15
C LEU A 97 32.58 29.30 -1.89
N GLU A 98 33.77 29.42 -2.46
CA GLU A 98 34.68 30.55 -2.15
C GLU A 98 35.03 31.48 -3.33
N SER A 99 34.65 31.21 -4.58
CA SER A 99 35.40 31.80 -5.71
C SER A 99 34.67 32.70 -6.72
N LEU A 100 33.40 33.10 -6.57
CA LEU A 100 32.77 34.04 -7.54
C LEU A 100 31.96 35.19 -6.89
N PRO A 101 32.27 36.47 -7.18
CA PRO A 101 31.56 37.63 -6.60
C PRO A 101 30.38 38.10 -7.46
N TYR A 102 29.29 38.53 -6.83
CA TYR A 102 28.14 39.19 -7.48
C TYR A 102 27.71 40.47 -6.73
N SER A 103 27.03 41.39 -7.44
CA SER A 103 26.71 42.75 -6.96
C SER A 103 25.32 42.86 -6.29
N GLU A 104 25.18 43.86 -5.41
CA GLU A 104 23.94 44.17 -4.66
C GLU A 104 22.73 44.48 -5.57
N GLU A 105 22.99 44.93 -6.79
CA GLU A 105 21.99 45.32 -7.77
C GLU A 105 21.20 44.11 -8.32
N SER A 106 21.89 42.99 -8.52
CA SER A 106 21.27 41.72 -8.93
C SER A 106 20.34 41.16 -7.85
N LEU A 107 20.68 41.35 -6.57
CA LEU A 107 19.86 40.93 -5.43
C LEU A 107 18.59 41.79 -5.28
N LYS A 108 18.70 43.10 -5.52
CA LYS A 108 17.54 44.02 -5.54
C LYS A 108 16.59 43.70 -6.70
N LEU A 109 17.11 43.36 -7.88
CA LEU A 109 16.30 42.98 -9.03
C LEU A 109 15.46 41.72 -8.73
N LEU A 110 16.05 40.72 -8.08
CA LEU A 110 15.36 39.50 -7.64
C LEU A 110 14.23 39.80 -6.64
N GLY A 111 14.49 40.66 -5.64
CA GLY A 111 13.48 41.10 -4.68
C GLY A 111 12.28 41.81 -5.34
N ARG A 112 12.52 42.61 -6.38
CA ARG A 112 11.44 43.26 -7.16
C ARG A 112 10.57 42.24 -7.92
N TYR A 113 11.19 41.29 -8.62
CA TYR A 113 10.45 40.23 -9.31
C TYR A 113 9.57 39.41 -8.36
N MET A 114 10.07 39.07 -7.17
CA MET A 114 9.29 38.37 -6.15
C MET A 114 8.11 39.22 -5.64
N THR A 115 8.29 40.54 -5.54
CA THR A 115 7.22 41.46 -5.12
C THR A 115 6.12 41.60 -6.16
N GLU A 116 6.47 41.69 -7.45
CA GLU A 116 5.50 41.69 -8.55
C GLU A 116 4.67 40.39 -8.58
N CYS A 117 5.30 39.24 -8.29
CA CYS A 117 4.59 37.97 -8.17
C CYS A 117 3.60 37.95 -7.00
N ILE A 118 3.97 38.52 -5.84
CA ILE A 118 3.10 38.65 -4.67
C ILE A 118 1.93 39.60 -4.94
N GLN A 119 2.17 40.74 -5.59
CA GLN A 119 1.14 41.73 -5.90
C GLN A 119 0.13 41.24 -6.95
N ASN A 120 0.59 40.54 -7.99
CA ASN A 120 -0.26 40.00 -9.05
C ASN A 120 -1.07 38.75 -8.63
N SER A 121 -0.79 38.17 -7.45
CA SER A 121 -1.52 37.00 -6.92
C SER A 121 -3.00 37.25 -6.58
N LYS A 122 -3.42 38.53 -6.47
CA LYS A 122 -4.81 38.95 -6.22
C LYS A 122 -5.72 38.95 -7.47
N LEU A 123 -5.17 38.85 -8.68
CA LEU A 123 -5.96 38.78 -9.92
C LEU A 123 -5.87 37.35 -10.48
N ALA A 124 -6.93 36.57 -10.26
CA ALA A 124 -7.01 35.19 -10.71
C ALA A 124 -7.18 35.13 -12.23
N ASN A 125 -6.10 34.79 -12.96
CA ASN A 125 -6.09 33.84 -14.09
C ASN A 125 -4.76 33.75 -14.88
N GLU A 126 -3.71 34.49 -14.54
CA GLU A 126 -2.39 34.37 -15.22
C GLU A 126 -1.33 33.61 -14.40
N LYS A 127 -1.76 32.69 -13.53
CA LYS A 127 -0.86 31.96 -12.62
C LYS A 127 0.08 30.96 -13.31
N SER A 128 -0.21 30.55 -14.55
CA SER A 128 0.54 29.50 -15.26
C SER A 128 1.77 30.01 -16.04
N LEU A 129 1.84 31.30 -16.36
CA LEU A 129 2.94 31.85 -17.18
C LEU A 129 4.15 32.28 -16.33
N VAL A 130 3.88 32.82 -15.14
CA VAL A 130 4.92 33.27 -14.19
C VAL A 130 5.63 32.08 -13.56
N ALA A 131 4.90 31.05 -13.09
CA ALA A 131 5.50 29.84 -12.53
C ALA A 131 6.39 29.06 -13.53
N ARG A 132 6.05 29.09 -14.83
CA ARG A 132 6.87 28.49 -15.91
C ARG A 132 8.17 29.24 -16.17
N ASN A 133 8.17 30.57 -16.02
CA ASN A 133 9.34 31.42 -16.25
C ASN A 133 10.16 31.67 -14.97
N THR A 134 9.64 31.31 -13.80
CA THR A 134 10.32 31.39 -12.50
C THR A 134 10.69 29.99 -11.98
N ILE A 135 11.12 29.10 -12.88
CA ILE A 135 12.12 28.10 -12.47
C ILE A 135 13.44 28.85 -12.51
N ILE A 136 13.97 29.22 -11.34
CA ILE A 136 15.35 29.70 -11.27
C ILE A 136 16.24 28.48 -11.56
N LEU A 137 16.52 28.27 -12.84
CA LEU A 137 17.61 27.42 -13.27
C LEU A 137 18.90 28.11 -12.81
N SER A 138 19.52 27.52 -11.79
CA SER A 138 20.84 27.84 -11.23
C SER A 138 21.01 29.26 -10.65
N TYR A 139 21.03 29.37 -9.32
CA TYR A 139 21.58 30.55 -8.64
C TYR A 139 22.43 30.15 -7.43
N PRO A 140 23.75 30.38 -7.44
CA PRO A 140 24.59 30.24 -6.25
C PRO A 140 24.55 31.54 -5.44
N ILE A 141 24.24 31.46 -4.15
CA ILE A 141 24.20 32.62 -3.24
C ILE A 141 25.39 32.55 -2.28
N HIS A 142 26.29 33.54 -2.34
CA HIS A 142 27.33 33.73 -1.33
C HIS A 142 26.82 34.59 -0.16
N ASN A 143 27.26 34.24 1.05
CA ASN A 143 26.93 34.88 2.33
C ASN A 143 25.44 35.15 2.54
N SER A 144 24.74 34.09 2.96
CA SER A 144 23.29 34.00 3.12
C SER A 144 22.64 35.14 3.92
N ALA A 145 23.28 35.67 4.97
CA ALA A 145 22.65 36.63 5.87
C ALA A 145 22.40 38.03 5.25
N ASN A 146 23.41 38.64 4.63
CA ASN A 146 23.25 39.97 4.01
C ASN A 146 22.46 39.92 2.71
N SER A 147 22.62 38.84 1.95
CA SER A 147 21.90 38.65 0.68
C SER A 147 20.40 38.41 0.90
N ILE A 148 20.02 37.63 1.92
CA ILE A 148 18.62 37.47 2.35
C ILE A 148 18.07 38.80 2.88
N LYS A 149 18.86 39.56 3.65
CA LYS A 149 18.44 40.87 4.17
C LYS A 149 18.16 41.87 3.04
N THR A 150 18.98 41.92 1.99
CA THR A 150 18.76 42.79 0.82
C THR A 150 17.52 42.38 0.03
N ILE A 151 17.26 41.08 -0.12
CA ILE A 151 16.04 40.56 -0.79
C ILE A 151 14.80 40.91 0.03
N ILE A 152 14.81 40.64 1.35
CA ILE A 152 13.69 40.93 2.25
C ILE A 152 13.40 42.44 2.31
N ASN A 153 14.43 43.28 2.43
CA ASN A 153 14.25 44.73 2.43
C ASN A 153 13.71 45.24 1.10
N SER A 154 14.18 44.70 -0.03
CA SER A 154 13.65 45.05 -1.34
C SER A 154 12.18 44.66 -1.53
N ILE A 155 11.73 43.56 -0.89
CA ILE A 155 10.33 43.13 -0.89
C ILE A 155 9.49 44.06 0.01
N ALA A 156 10.01 44.39 1.19
CA ALA A 156 9.34 45.27 2.15
C ALA A 156 9.17 46.70 1.60
N ASP A 157 10.18 47.26 0.93
CA ASP A 157 10.15 48.61 0.35
C ASP A 157 9.05 48.78 -0.73
N HIS A 158 8.68 47.70 -1.42
CA HIS A 158 7.63 47.68 -2.44
C HIS A 158 6.26 47.25 -1.89
N TYR A 159 6.19 46.88 -0.60
CA TYR A 159 4.98 46.44 0.09
C TYR A 159 4.66 47.34 1.28
N HIS A 160 4.38 48.63 1.04
CA HIS A 160 3.90 49.54 2.09
C HIS A 160 2.35 49.54 2.20
N PRO A 161 1.79 49.61 3.43
CA PRO A 161 0.37 49.39 3.70
C PRO A 161 -0.42 50.68 3.54
N ALA A 162 -1.24 50.77 2.49
CA ALA A 162 -2.17 51.89 2.30
C ALA A 162 -3.54 51.40 1.82
N SER A 163 -4.34 50.85 2.74
CA SER A 163 -5.80 50.99 2.72
C SER A 163 -6.36 50.45 4.04
N ALA A 164 -6.94 51.37 4.82
CA ALA A 164 -7.63 51.08 6.06
C ALA A 164 -8.82 50.13 5.82
N ILE A 165 -8.86 49.01 6.54
CA ILE A 165 -10.08 48.22 6.72
C ILE A 165 -10.26 47.99 8.22
N THR A 166 -11.39 48.50 8.69
CA THR A 166 -11.85 48.50 10.08
C THR A 166 -12.03 47.07 10.60
N VAL A 167 -11.36 46.76 11.72
CA VAL A 167 -11.53 45.51 12.45
C VAL A 167 -12.86 45.54 13.20
N GLN A 168 -13.82 44.72 12.79
CA GLN A 168 -14.97 44.38 13.63
C GLN A 168 -14.63 43.17 14.49
N LYS A 169 -14.80 43.38 15.79
CA LYS A 169 -14.48 42.48 16.90
C LYS A 169 -15.46 41.30 16.89
N ILE A 170 -14.97 40.08 16.67
CA ILE A 170 -15.67 38.86 17.06
C ILE A 170 -14.97 38.31 18.31
N ASN A 171 -15.75 38.16 19.38
CA ASN A 171 -15.27 37.74 20.69
C ASN A 171 -14.66 36.32 20.68
N PRO A 172 -13.63 36.08 21.51
CA PRO A 172 -12.97 34.78 21.63
C PRO A 172 -13.71 33.85 22.60
N LEU A 173 -13.41 32.54 22.51
CA LEU A 173 -13.30 31.51 23.57
C LEU A 173 -13.98 30.17 23.18
N PRO A 174 -13.55 29.01 23.72
CA PRO A 174 -12.17 28.58 24.02
C PRO A 174 -11.92 27.10 23.61
N ILE A 175 -10.77 26.77 23.02
CA ILE A 175 -10.21 25.40 23.20
C ILE A 175 -8.70 25.52 23.46
N ASN A 176 -8.32 24.98 24.61
CA ASN A 176 -6.98 24.81 25.16
C ASN A 176 -6.26 23.59 24.54
N TYR A 177 -5.04 23.82 24.02
CA TYR A 177 -3.79 22.98 24.00
C TYR A 177 -3.79 21.51 23.50
N PRO A 178 -2.65 20.83 23.18
CA PRO A 178 -1.26 21.18 22.75
C PRO A 178 -0.71 20.28 21.57
N LEU A 179 0.60 20.38 21.23
CA LEU A 179 1.40 19.58 20.25
C LEU A 179 2.14 18.39 20.88
N ILE A 180 2.32 17.23 20.20
CA ILE A 180 3.17 16.10 20.70
C ILE A 180 3.74 15.13 19.61
N HIS A 181 5.03 15.08 19.21
CA HIS A 181 5.59 13.76 18.75
C HIS A 181 5.13 13.11 17.44
N ASP A 182 5.61 13.43 16.21
CA ASP A 182 5.38 12.87 14.81
C ASP A 182 4.29 11.78 14.53
N THR A 183 3.99 10.92 15.48
CA THR A 183 2.62 10.56 15.89
C THR A 183 1.69 11.77 16.30
N ALA A 184 2.18 13.01 16.28
CA ALA A 184 1.58 14.27 16.80
C ALA A 184 0.48 14.84 15.96
N LEU A 185 0.72 14.83 14.65
CA LEU A 185 -0.23 15.36 13.69
C LEU A 185 -1.51 14.54 13.73
N CYS A 186 -1.37 13.25 14.03
CA CYS A 186 -2.47 12.31 14.08
C CYS A 186 -3.32 12.49 15.36
N SER A 187 -2.72 12.86 16.49
CA SER A 187 -3.46 13.18 17.72
C SER A 187 -4.10 14.57 17.74
N LEU A 188 -3.60 15.52 16.94
CA LEU A 188 -4.14 16.89 16.86
C LEU A 188 -5.35 17.04 15.92
N LEU A 189 -5.54 16.11 14.98
CA LEU A 189 -6.72 16.07 14.11
C LEU A 189 -7.89 15.29 14.73
N SER A 190 -7.65 14.44 15.73
CA SER A 190 -8.69 13.74 16.49
C SER A 190 -9.27 14.58 17.63
N SER A 191 -8.62 15.66 18.06
CA SER A 191 -9.02 16.44 19.25
C SER A 191 -9.93 17.66 18.98
N ASN A 192 -10.33 17.93 17.73
CA ASN A 192 -11.27 19.01 17.40
C ASN A 192 -12.64 18.53 16.90
N ILE A 193 -12.99 17.27 17.15
CA ILE A 193 -14.35 16.79 16.98
C ILE A 193 -14.84 16.23 18.32
N LEU A 194 -15.25 17.14 19.20
CA LEU A 194 -16.26 16.80 20.21
C LEU A 194 -17.56 16.53 19.46
N VAL A 195 -17.72 15.31 18.96
CA VAL A 195 -19.06 14.77 18.72
C VAL A 195 -19.63 14.56 20.11
N GLN A 196 -20.56 15.43 20.53
CA GLN A 196 -21.55 14.99 21.49
C GLN A 196 -22.25 13.79 20.87
N SER A 197 -21.95 12.61 21.39
CA SER A 197 -22.71 11.41 21.10
C SER A 197 -24.10 11.60 21.70
N SER A 198 -24.99 12.24 20.95
CA SER A 198 -26.40 11.92 21.07
C SER A 198 -26.52 10.48 20.59
N HIS A 199 -26.64 9.55 21.54
CA HIS A 199 -27.08 8.19 21.28
C HIS A 199 -28.52 8.24 20.76
N HIS A 200 -28.65 8.58 19.49
CA HIS A 200 -29.77 8.17 18.67
C HIS A 200 -29.22 7.10 17.75
N LYS A 201 -29.64 5.88 18.04
CA LYS A 201 -29.57 4.74 17.14
C LYS A 201 -30.40 5.13 15.91
N VAL A 202 -29.82 5.91 15.01
CA VAL A 202 -30.38 6.08 13.67
C VAL A 202 -30.09 4.74 13.02
N GLU A 203 -31.10 3.87 12.97
CA GLU A 203 -31.05 2.69 12.11
C GLU A 203 -30.78 3.21 10.70
N LYS A 204 -29.52 3.13 10.27
CA LYS A 204 -29.17 3.41 8.89
C LYS A 204 -29.81 2.31 8.08
N ASP A 205 -30.74 2.68 7.21
CA ASP A 205 -31.45 1.73 6.35
C ASP A 205 -30.50 0.89 5.49
N GLN A 206 -29.29 1.38 5.19
CA GLN A 206 -28.28 0.70 4.38
C GLN A 206 -26.87 0.81 4.99
N LEU A 207 -26.19 -0.32 5.12
CA LEU A 207 -24.78 -0.42 5.52
C LEU A 207 -23.85 -0.28 4.31
N ASN A 208 -22.89 0.64 4.37
CA ASN A 208 -21.95 0.90 3.28
C ASN A 208 -20.54 0.41 3.63
N ILE A 209 -20.07 -0.61 2.91
CA ILE A 209 -18.74 -1.20 3.11
C ILE A 209 -17.87 -0.87 1.90
N LEU A 210 -16.73 -0.22 2.11
CA LEU A 210 -15.79 0.09 1.05
C LEU A 210 -14.57 -0.82 1.07
N VAL A 211 -14.25 -1.43 -0.06
CA VAL A 211 -13.05 -2.25 -0.24
C VAL A 211 -11.98 -1.47 -1.01
N ILE A 212 -10.82 -1.26 -0.39
CA ILE A 212 -9.64 -0.66 -1.02
C ILE A 212 -8.72 -1.80 -1.47
N THR A 213 -8.48 -1.93 -2.77
CA THR A 213 -7.81 -3.11 -3.34
C THR A 213 -7.34 -2.85 -4.77
N SER A 214 -6.42 -3.66 -5.31
CA SER A 214 -6.41 -3.88 -6.76
C SER A 214 -7.68 -4.61 -7.17
N TYR A 215 -8.20 -4.37 -8.38
CA TYR A 215 -9.44 -4.97 -8.84
C TYR A 215 -9.39 -5.24 -10.35
N PRO A 216 -10.13 -6.24 -10.88
CA PRO A 216 -10.23 -6.46 -12.31
C PRO A 216 -10.62 -5.17 -13.06
N PRO A 217 -10.05 -4.92 -14.25
CA PRO A 217 -9.28 -5.83 -15.11
C PRO A 217 -7.79 -6.02 -14.73
N THR A 218 -7.33 -5.51 -13.58
CA THR A 218 -5.95 -5.74 -13.13
C THR A 218 -5.70 -7.24 -12.88
N HIS A 219 -4.79 -7.83 -13.64
CA HIS A 219 -4.44 -9.24 -13.54
C HIS A 219 -3.45 -9.51 -12.41
N CYS A 220 -3.94 -9.66 -11.17
CA CYS A 220 -3.10 -10.04 -10.03
C CYS A 220 -3.89 -10.83 -8.97
N GLY A 221 -3.16 -11.53 -8.08
CA GLY A 221 -3.77 -12.38 -7.06
C GLY A 221 -4.72 -11.65 -6.09
N ILE A 222 -4.37 -10.42 -5.69
CA ILE A 222 -5.21 -9.60 -4.80
C ILE A 222 -6.50 -9.17 -5.50
N ALA A 223 -6.44 -8.86 -6.81
CA ALA A 223 -7.63 -8.50 -7.57
C ALA A 223 -8.64 -9.66 -7.64
N GLU A 224 -8.18 -10.88 -7.89
CA GLU A 224 -9.03 -12.09 -7.90
C GLU A 224 -9.53 -12.46 -6.50
N PHE A 225 -8.69 -12.32 -5.48
CA PHE A 225 -9.07 -12.49 -4.07
C PHE A 225 -10.22 -11.55 -3.71
N SER A 226 -10.07 -10.25 -4.00
CA SER A 226 -11.04 -9.23 -3.64
C SER A 226 -12.35 -9.36 -4.41
N LYS A 227 -12.29 -9.65 -5.71
CA LYS A 227 -13.49 -9.95 -6.51
C LYS A 227 -14.26 -11.13 -5.91
N SER A 228 -13.57 -12.21 -5.56
CA SER A 228 -14.20 -13.36 -4.93
C SER A 228 -14.78 -13.01 -3.57
N LEU A 229 -14.01 -12.38 -2.69
CA LEU A 229 -14.44 -11.98 -1.35
C LEU A 229 -15.69 -11.10 -1.40
N ILE A 230 -15.68 -10.02 -2.20
CA ILE A 230 -16.83 -9.11 -2.35
C ILE A 230 -18.06 -9.85 -2.88
N ASN A 231 -17.90 -10.71 -3.90
CA ASN A 231 -19.01 -11.46 -4.47
C ASN A 231 -19.67 -12.39 -3.46
N TYR A 232 -18.89 -13.07 -2.62
CA TYR A 232 -19.41 -13.97 -1.60
C TYR A 232 -19.91 -13.23 -0.35
N MET A 233 -19.33 -12.09 0.03
CA MET A 233 -19.89 -11.21 1.07
C MET A 233 -21.25 -10.65 0.64
N SER A 234 -21.39 -10.25 -0.63
CA SER A 234 -22.66 -9.84 -1.22
C SER A 234 -23.72 -10.96 -1.17
N LEU A 235 -23.34 -12.23 -1.40
CA LEU A 235 -24.25 -13.37 -1.24
C LEU A 235 -24.61 -13.61 0.24
N ALA A 236 -23.62 -13.57 1.12
CA ALA A 236 -23.81 -13.81 2.56
C ALA A 236 -24.65 -12.71 3.25
N SER A 237 -24.77 -11.54 2.62
CA SER A 237 -25.50 -10.38 3.15
C SER A 237 -26.82 -10.10 2.43
N GLN A 238 -27.36 -11.03 1.63
CA GLN A 238 -28.63 -10.81 0.89
C GLN A 238 -29.83 -10.45 1.78
N SER A 239 -29.86 -10.95 3.02
CA SER A 239 -30.90 -10.62 4.00
C SER A 239 -30.67 -9.28 4.70
N LYS A 240 -29.56 -8.60 4.43
CA LYS A 240 -29.16 -7.30 4.98
C LYS A 240 -29.12 -6.27 3.85
N ASN A 241 -29.50 -5.02 4.14
CA ASN A 241 -29.32 -3.94 3.16
C ASN A 241 -27.87 -3.46 3.19
N VAL A 242 -26.97 -4.17 2.51
CA VAL A 242 -25.54 -3.83 2.42
C VAL A 242 -25.17 -3.44 1.00
N LEU A 243 -24.54 -2.28 0.84
CA LEU A 243 -23.94 -1.81 -0.41
C LEU A 243 -22.41 -1.88 -0.31
N PHE A 244 -21.79 -2.62 -1.23
CA PHE A 244 -20.34 -2.70 -1.36
C PHE A 244 -19.82 -1.67 -2.36
N HIS A 245 -18.80 -0.92 -1.94
CA HIS A 245 -18.13 0.09 -2.74
C HIS A 245 -16.70 -0.38 -3.01
N ILE A 246 -16.19 -0.19 -4.21
CA ILE A 246 -14.83 -0.55 -4.58
C ILE A 246 -14.03 0.70 -4.86
N MET A 247 -12.85 0.80 -4.25
CA MET A 247 -11.85 1.80 -4.54
C MET A 247 -10.61 1.11 -5.10
N ALA A 248 -10.49 1.15 -6.43
CA ALA A 248 -9.52 0.33 -7.16
C ALA A 248 -8.16 1.02 -7.26
N MET A 249 -7.11 0.35 -6.82
CA MET A 249 -5.72 0.77 -7.05
C MET A 249 -5.35 0.52 -8.51
N VAL A 250 -4.83 1.55 -9.19
CA VAL A 250 -4.45 1.50 -10.61
C VAL A 250 -3.03 2.05 -10.82
N PRO A 251 -2.32 1.65 -11.88
CA PRO A 251 -1.04 2.26 -12.23
C PRO A 251 -1.21 3.75 -12.61
N ASP A 252 -0.16 4.55 -12.49
CA ASP A 252 -0.24 5.99 -12.80
C ASP A 252 -0.48 6.29 -14.28
N SER A 253 -0.13 5.34 -15.15
CA SER A 253 -0.45 5.37 -16.58
C SER A 253 -1.93 5.19 -16.89
N TYR A 254 -2.76 4.86 -15.89
CA TYR A 254 -4.19 4.73 -16.08
C TYR A 254 -4.80 6.08 -16.48
N VAL A 255 -5.27 6.14 -17.72
CA VAL A 255 -6.10 7.24 -18.24
C VAL A 255 -7.54 6.78 -18.13
N ALA A 256 -8.38 7.57 -17.47
CA ALA A 256 -9.82 7.30 -17.40
C ALA A 256 -10.44 7.47 -18.80
N THR A 257 -10.42 6.42 -19.62
CA THR A 257 -11.15 6.40 -20.88
C THR A 257 -12.61 6.11 -20.55
N ASN A 258 -13.44 7.15 -20.54
CA ASN A 258 -14.89 7.13 -20.38
C ASN A 258 -15.46 6.04 -19.46
N ASN A 259 -15.77 6.45 -18.22
CA ASN A 259 -16.57 5.74 -17.21
C ASN A 259 -15.87 4.60 -16.43
N PRO A 260 -15.51 4.80 -15.14
CA PRO A 260 -15.04 3.71 -14.27
C PRO A 260 -16.07 2.59 -14.06
N GLN A 261 -17.33 2.79 -14.46
CA GLN A 261 -18.36 1.74 -14.54
C GLN A 261 -18.04 0.65 -15.57
N LEU A 262 -17.27 0.94 -16.63
CA LEU A 262 -16.87 -0.06 -17.64
C LEU A 262 -15.79 -1.03 -17.13
N LEU A 263 -15.23 -0.84 -15.93
CA LEU A 263 -14.28 -1.78 -15.33
C LEU A 263 -14.95 -3.07 -14.82
N ILE A 264 -16.28 -3.15 -14.78
CA ILE A 264 -16.99 -4.32 -14.26
C ILE A 264 -18.22 -4.64 -15.13
N GLU A 265 -18.03 -5.51 -16.12
CA GLU A 265 -19.15 -6.26 -16.72
C GLU A 265 -19.81 -7.12 -15.62
N ASN A 266 -21.15 -7.10 -15.55
CA ASN A 266 -22.00 -7.92 -14.68
C ASN A 266 -22.00 -7.57 -13.17
N GLN A 267 -22.44 -6.36 -12.80
CA GLN A 267 -22.68 -6.04 -11.38
C GLN A 267 -23.99 -6.65 -10.87
N LYS A 268 -23.90 -7.29 -9.70
CA LYS A 268 -25.03 -7.46 -8.79
C LYS A 268 -25.49 -6.08 -8.32
N SER A 269 -26.77 -5.92 -8.03
CA SER A 269 -27.37 -4.63 -7.65
C SER A 269 -26.75 -3.96 -6.41
N ASN A 270 -26.01 -4.69 -5.58
CA ASN A 270 -25.42 -4.21 -4.33
C ASN A 270 -23.89 -4.08 -4.33
N ILE A 271 -23.24 -4.03 -5.50
CA ILE A 271 -21.79 -3.78 -5.63
C ILE A 271 -21.59 -2.63 -6.62
N ARG A 272 -20.76 -1.64 -6.30
CA ARG A 272 -20.40 -0.55 -7.23
C ARG A 272 -18.92 -0.13 -7.13
N VAL A 273 -18.36 0.39 -8.23
CA VAL A 273 -17.05 1.06 -8.20
C VAL A 273 -17.25 2.51 -7.79
N ALA A 274 -16.72 2.90 -6.62
CA ALA A 274 -16.80 4.25 -6.10
C ALA A 274 -15.72 5.18 -6.68
N GLY A 275 -14.55 4.62 -7.04
CA GLY A 275 -13.47 5.39 -7.64
C GLY A 275 -12.19 4.58 -7.84
N VAL A 276 -11.16 5.27 -8.32
CA VAL A 276 -9.82 4.71 -8.52
C VAL A 276 -8.78 5.55 -7.77
N ILE A 277 -7.70 4.92 -7.32
CA ILE A 277 -6.53 5.57 -6.75
C ILE A 277 -5.33 5.23 -7.62
N ARG A 278 -4.72 6.23 -8.27
CA ARG A 278 -3.44 6.04 -8.96
C ARG A 278 -2.33 5.87 -7.93
N LYS A 279 -1.54 4.82 -8.09
CA LYS A 279 -0.56 4.37 -7.11
C LYS A 279 0.31 5.49 -6.55
N GLN A 280 0.97 6.29 -7.39
CA GLN A 280 1.88 7.36 -6.96
C GLN A 280 1.21 8.74 -6.88
N ASN A 281 -0.11 8.84 -7.10
CA ASN A 281 -0.81 10.12 -7.00
C ASN A 281 -1.38 10.37 -5.61
N TYR A 282 -0.66 11.15 -4.79
CA TYR A 282 -1.08 11.44 -3.41
C TYR A 282 -2.46 12.11 -3.29
N ALA A 283 -2.86 12.95 -4.26
CA ALA A 283 -4.15 13.63 -4.23
C ALA A 283 -5.33 12.66 -4.34
N ASP A 284 -5.15 11.52 -5.00
CA ASP A 284 -6.19 10.49 -5.09
C ASP A 284 -6.45 9.82 -3.71
N TYR A 285 -5.42 9.69 -2.86
CA TYR A 285 -5.58 9.19 -1.48
C TYR A 285 -6.35 10.17 -0.59
N ILE A 286 -6.16 11.48 -0.77
CA ILE A 286 -6.92 12.51 -0.05
C ILE A 286 -8.40 12.48 -0.48
N LYS A 287 -8.66 12.39 -1.79
CA LYS A 287 -10.04 12.27 -2.32
C LYS A 287 -10.72 10.99 -1.81
N ALA A 288 -9.98 9.89 -1.76
CA ALA A 288 -10.43 8.64 -1.18
C ALA A 288 -10.84 8.79 0.28
N ALA A 289 -9.98 9.39 1.12
CA ALA A 289 -10.29 9.63 2.53
C ALA A 289 -11.55 10.49 2.71
N LYS A 290 -11.71 11.56 1.92
CA LYS A 290 -12.92 12.39 1.93
C LYS A 290 -14.18 11.56 1.61
N TYR A 291 -14.13 10.78 0.53
CA TYR A 291 -15.24 9.92 0.12
C TYR A 291 -15.63 8.93 1.22
N ILE A 292 -14.63 8.29 1.85
CA ILE A 292 -14.82 7.33 2.93
C ILE A 292 -15.54 7.99 4.12
N ASN A 293 -15.05 9.14 4.57
CA ASN A 293 -15.62 9.82 5.74
C ASN A 293 -17.07 10.25 5.52
N GLU A 294 -17.44 10.63 4.29
CA GLU A 294 -18.78 11.10 3.93
C GLU A 294 -19.77 9.94 3.68
N ASN A 295 -19.33 8.84 3.07
CA ASN A 295 -20.25 7.87 2.46
C ASN A 295 -20.19 6.45 3.05
N ILE A 296 -19.13 6.12 3.80
CA ILE A 296 -18.81 4.73 4.17
C ILE A 296 -18.99 4.51 5.68
N ASP A 297 -19.37 3.30 6.03
CA ASP A 297 -19.52 2.85 7.42
C ASP A 297 -18.33 2.00 7.87
N ILE A 298 -17.80 1.11 7.01
CA ILE A 298 -16.62 0.28 7.29
C ILE A 298 -15.70 0.23 6.08
N VAL A 299 -14.38 0.32 6.30
CA VAL A 299 -13.36 0.12 5.28
C VAL A 299 -12.75 -1.28 5.42
N SER A 300 -12.75 -2.04 4.34
CA SER A 300 -11.99 -3.30 4.19
C SER A 300 -10.78 -3.05 3.28
N LEU A 301 -9.60 -2.97 3.88
CA LEU A 301 -8.34 -2.67 3.21
C LEU A 301 -7.57 -3.94 2.87
N GLN A 302 -7.25 -4.15 1.60
CA GLN A 302 -6.33 -5.20 1.19
C GLN A 302 -4.91 -4.64 1.13
N HIS A 303 -4.01 -5.16 1.98
CA HIS A 303 -2.65 -4.64 2.09
C HIS A 303 -1.59 -5.59 1.54
N GLU A 304 -0.78 -5.05 0.64
CA GLU A 304 0.51 -5.59 0.19
C GLU A 304 1.44 -4.40 -0.11
N PHE A 305 2.73 -4.51 0.19
CA PHE A 305 3.65 -3.37 0.10
C PHE A 305 3.79 -2.80 -1.31
N GLY A 306 3.66 -3.65 -2.33
CA GLY A 306 3.72 -3.24 -3.73
C GLY A 306 2.45 -2.57 -4.24
N LEU A 307 1.35 -2.61 -3.50
CA LEU A 307 0.04 -2.13 -3.96
C LEU A 307 -0.08 -0.60 -3.91
N PHE A 308 0.53 0.04 -2.90
CA PHE A 308 0.41 1.47 -2.64
C PHE A 308 1.66 2.26 -3.06
N GLY A 309 1.49 3.57 -3.22
CA GLY A 309 2.56 4.50 -3.58
C GLY A 309 3.43 4.92 -2.40
N GLY A 310 4.45 5.72 -2.71
CA GLY A 310 5.48 6.11 -1.76
C GLY A 310 6.46 4.97 -1.47
N THR A 311 7.45 5.28 -0.63
CA THR A 311 8.56 4.36 -0.35
C THR A 311 8.04 3.14 0.42
N ALA A 312 7.96 1.96 -0.20
CA ALA A 312 7.36 0.74 0.34
C ALA A 312 5.87 0.86 0.73
N GLY A 313 5.10 1.66 -0.02
CA GLY A 313 3.66 1.74 0.16
C GLY A 313 3.19 2.72 1.25
N THR A 314 4.06 3.60 1.74
CA THR A 314 3.77 4.52 2.86
C THR A 314 2.55 5.42 2.66
N TYR A 315 2.10 5.67 1.43
CA TYR A 315 0.90 6.49 1.18
C TYR A 315 -0.37 5.90 1.79
N ILE A 316 -0.43 4.57 2.00
CA ILE A 316 -1.58 3.96 2.68
C ILE A 316 -1.74 4.46 4.12
N LEU A 317 -0.63 4.75 4.81
CA LEU A 317 -0.65 5.25 6.18
C LEU A 317 -1.35 6.60 6.25
N CYS A 318 -1.13 7.47 5.26
CA CYS A 318 -1.80 8.77 5.18
C CYS A 318 -3.31 8.62 5.02
N LEU A 319 -3.77 7.67 4.19
CA LEU A 319 -5.19 7.41 3.98
C LEU A 319 -5.85 6.89 5.26
N ILE A 320 -5.32 5.81 5.86
CA ILE A 320 -5.97 5.20 7.05
C ILE A 320 -5.96 6.11 8.28
N ARG A 321 -4.98 7.03 8.38
CA ARG A 321 -4.94 8.07 9.43
C ARG A 321 -5.95 9.20 9.22
N SER A 322 -6.35 9.44 7.97
CA SER A 322 -7.28 10.50 7.60
C SER A 322 -8.74 10.03 7.60
N VAL A 323 -8.98 8.74 7.82
CA VAL A 323 -10.30 8.12 7.83
C VAL A 323 -10.83 8.05 9.27
N ASN A 324 -12.06 8.50 9.48
CA ASN A 324 -12.76 8.45 10.77
C ASN A 324 -13.72 7.24 10.89
N LYS A 325 -13.56 6.27 9.99
CA LYS A 325 -14.34 5.02 9.92
C LYS A 325 -13.50 3.83 10.37
N PRO A 326 -14.12 2.78 10.94
CA PRO A 326 -13.44 1.53 11.24
C PRO A 326 -12.73 0.95 10.01
N VAL A 327 -11.47 0.54 10.18
CA VAL A 327 -10.66 -0.08 9.13
C VAL A 327 -10.35 -1.52 9.52
N VAL A 328 -10.72 -2.46 8.66
CA VAL A 328 -10.32 -3.86 8.72
C VAL A 328 -9.26 -4.10 7.66
N THR A 329 -8.03 -4.39 8.06
CA THR A 329 -6.92 -4.57 7.11
C THR A 329 -6.54 -6.03 6.95
N THR A 330 -6.64 -6.58 5.75
CA THR A 330 -6.14 -7.92 5.40
C THR A 330 -4.68 -7.83 4.97
N LEU A 331 -3.80 -8.53 5.69
CA LEU A 331 -2.35 -8.52 5.46
C LEU A 331 -1.94 -9.68 4.54
N HIS A 332 -1.58 -9.39 3.28
CA HIS A 332 -1.18 -10.40 2.29
C HIS A 332 0.30 -10.79 2.35
N THR A 333 1.15 -9.93 2.95
CA THR A 333 2.58 -10.17 3.12
C THR A 333 2.97 -10.04 4.58
N LEU A 334 3.20 -11.16 5.26
CA LEU A 334 3.49 -11.18 6.70
C LEU A 334 4.45 -12.31 7.08
N HIS A 335 5.76 -12.05 7.07
CA HIS A 335 6.81 -13.02 7.40
C HIS A 335 7.90 -12.39 8.28
N GLU A 336 8.73 -13.22 8.92
CA GLU A 336 9.74 -12.77 9.90
C GLU A 336 10.95 -12.05 9.27
N SER A 337 11.24 -12.30 7.99
CA SER A 337 12.39 -11.71 7.29
C SER A 337 12.13 -10.29 6.73
N LEU A 338 11.08 -9.61 7.20
CA LEU A 338 10.82 -8.23 6.79
C LEU A 338 11.91 -7.28 7.32
N ASP A 339 12.25 -6.26 6.54
CA ASP A 339 13.19 -5.24 7.01
C ASP A 339 12.53 -4.27 8.02
N LYS A 340 13.34 -3.46 8.70
CA LYS A 340 12.88 -2.49 9.71
C LYS A 340 11.80 -1.54 9.19
N LYS A 341 11.86 -1.15 7.92
CA LYS A 341 10.93 -0.20 7.32
C LYS A 341 9.58 -0.84 7.08
N HIS A 342 9.56 -2.06 6.54
CA HIS A 342 8.33 -2.84 6.34
C HIS A 342 7.67 -3.20 7.67
N HIS A 343 8.46 -3.55 8.69
CA HIS A 343 7.97 -3.74 10.06
C HIS A 343 7.29 -2.48 10.63
N ASN A 344 7.92 -1.31 10.47
CA ASN A 344 7.34 -0.06 10.94
C ASN A 344 6.00 0.24 10.25
N ILE A 345 5.90 0.00 8.94
CA ILE A 345 4.64 0.18 8.19
C ILE A 345 3.55 -0.76 8.72
N LEU A 346 3.86 -2.05 8.91
CA LEU A 346 2.90 -3.01 9.47
C LEU A 346 2.44 -2.63 10.87
N ARG A 347 3.35 -2.15 11.73
CA ARG A 347 2.99 -1.66 13.08
C ARG A 347 2.03 -0.48 13.01
N GLN A 348 2.24 0.46 12.08
CA GLN A 348 1.34 1.60 11.89
C GLN A 348 -0.04 1.16 11.37
N ILE A 349 -0.07 0.23 10.41
CA ILE A 349 -1.31 -0.38 9.93
C ILE A 349 -2.05 -1.07 11.07
N TYR A 350 -1.33 -1.83 11.90
CA TYR A 350 -1.88 -2.53 13.05
C TYR A 350 -2.56 -1.55 14.02
N MET A 351 -1.88 -0.45 14.36
CA MET A 351 -2.39 0.55 15.31
C MET A 351 -3.62 1.29 14.78
N HIS A 352 -3.64 1.63 13.48
CA HIS A 352 -4.73 2.40 12.87
C HIS A 352 -5.90 1.55 12.38
N SER A 353 -5.76 0.23 12.34
CA SER A 353 -6.86 -0.67 12.00
C SER A 353 -7.64 -1.07 13.25
N THR A 354 -8.97 -1.16 13.13
CA THR A 354 -9.85 -1.75 14.15
C THR A 354 -9.55 -3.23 14.31
N PHE A 355 -9.43 -3.95 13.18
CA PHE A 355 -8.97 -5.33 13.15
C PHE A 355 -8.01 -5.55 11.98
N ASN A 356 -7.08 -6.49 12.16
CA ASN A 356 -6.11 -6.90 11.17
C ASN A 356 -6.32 -8.38 10.88
N VAL A 357 -6.68 -8.70 9.65
CA VAL A 357 -6.91 -10.07 9.22
C VAL A 357 -5.60 -10.68 8.74
N ILE A 358 -5.26 -11.83 9.32
CA ILE A 358 -4.16 -12.69 8.89
C ILE A 358 -4.74 -14.00 8.31
N MET A 359 -4.08 -14.55 7.30
CA MET A 359 -4.60 -15.70 6.54
C MET A 359 -4.02 -17.06 6.94
N GLY A 360 -3.11 -17.08 7.91
CA GLY A 360 -2.49 -18.26 8.49
C GLY A 360 -1.88 -17.92 9.84
N HIS A 361 -1.46 -18.96 10.57
CA HIS A 361 -0.76 -18.77 11.83
C HIS A 361 0.60 -18.12 11.58
N ILE A 362 0.87 -17.05 12.32
CA ILE A 362 2.14 -16.35 12.34
C ILE A 362 2.87 -16.63 13.65
N SER A 363 4.19 -16.48 13.65
CA SER A 363 4.99 -16.72 14.84
C SER A 363 4.69 -15.71 15.95
N GLU A 364 4.89 -16.12 17.20
CA GLU A 364 4.76 -15.23 18.36
C GLU A 364 5.71 -14.04 18.27
N ASN A 365 6.91 -14.23 17.71
CA ASN A 365 7.86 -13.15 17.47
C ASN A 365 7.30 -12.08 16.52
N LEU A 366 6.68 -12.52 15.41
CA LEU A 366 6.06 -11.59 14.47
C LEU A 366 4.88 -10.86 15.10
N VAL A 367 4.03 -11.57 15.86
CA VAL A 367 2.94 -10.97 16.66
C VAL A 367 3.48 -9.91 17.62
N GLN A 368 4.52 -10.24 18.40
CA GLN A 368 5.14 -9.31 19.35
C GLN A 368 5.76 -8.10 18.65
N SER A 369 6.33 -8.28 17.47
CA SER A 369 6.95 -7.19 16.70
C SER A 369 5.94 -6.17 16.15
N ILE A 370 4.70 -6.60 15.88
CA ILE A 370 3.63 -5.73 15.35
C ILE A 370 2.71 -5.23 16.46
N HIS A 371 2.58 -5.97 17.56
CA HIS A 371 1.78 -5.56 18.71
C HIS A 371 2.45 -4.40 19.46
N ALA A 372 1.67 -3.35 19.72
CA ALA A 372 2.01 -2.40 20.76
C ALA A 372 1.68 -3.02 22.14
N VAL A 373 2.59 -2.89 23.09
CA VAL A 373 2.40 -3.37 24.48
C VAL A 373 1.13 -2.73 25.06
N GLY A 374 0.22 -3.56 25.59
CA GLY A 374 -1.00 -3.11 26.27
C GLY A 374 -2.26 -2.97 25.39
N GLU A 375 -2.20 -3.32 24.09
CA GLU A 375 -3.36 -3.23 23.21
C GLU A 375 -4.21 -4.52 23.16
N PRO A 376 -5.55 -4.42 22.94
CA PRO A 376 -6.41 -5.57 22.72
C PRO A 376 -5.98 -6.40 21.50
N LYS A 377 -6.34 -7.70 21.48
CA LYS A 377 -6.07 -8.59 20.34
C LYS A 377 -6.83 -8.11 19.10
N LYS A 378 -6.18 -7.30 18.26
CA LYS A 378 -6.73 -6.82 16.98
C LYS A 378 -6.48 -7.79 15.81
N LEU A 379 -5.72 -8.87 16.02
CA LEU A 379 -5.48 -9.89 15.00
C LEU A 379 -6.66 -10.86 14.91
N LYS A 380 -7.19 -11.05 13.71
CA LYS A 380 -8.26 -12.01 13.40
C LYS A 380 -7.76 -13.00 12.35
N LEU A 381 -7.79 -14.28 12.66
CA LEU A 381 -7.42 -15.33 11.70
C LEU A 381 -8.61 -15.62 10.79
N ILE A 382 -8.56 -15.13 9.55
CA ILE A 382 -9.52 -15.51 8.51
C ILE A 382 -8.71 -16.02 7.32
N PRO A 383 -8.76 -17.32 7.02
CA PRO A 383 -7.92 -17.93 5.99
C PRO A 383 -8.26 -17.39 4.60
N HIS A 384 -7.34 -17.60 3.67
CA HIS A 384 -7.60 -17.32 2.26
C HIS A 384 -8.78 -18.17 1.75
N GLY A 385 -9.73 -17.54 1.05
CA GLY A 385 -10.89 -18.25 0.51
C GLY A 385 -10.59 -19.12 -0.71
N ALA A 386 -11.36 -20.19 -0.90
CA ALA A 386 -11.27 -21.02 -2.10
C ALA A 386 -12.66 -21.38 -2.66
N PRO A 387 -12.79 -21.64 -3.97
CA PRO A 387 -14.06 -22.09 -4.54
C PRO A 387 -14.55 -23.37 -3.87
N SER A 388 -15.87 -23.50 -3.75
CA SER A 388 -16.48 -24.82 -3.53
C SER A 388 -16.74 -25.43 -4.89
N TYR A 389 -16.18 -26.60 -5.14
CA TYR A 389 -16.39 -27.31 -6.40
C TYR A 389 -17.56 -28.27 -6.25
N GLU A 390 -18.42 -28.31 -7.27
CA GLU A 390 -19.37 -29.41 -7.41
C GLU A 390 -18.61 -30.70 -7.71
N SER A 391 -19.18 -31.84 -7.33
CA SER A 391 -18.57 -33.13 -7.60
C SER A 391 -18.70 -33.46 -9.08
N VAL A 392 -17.73 -33.01 -9.89
CA VAL A 392 -17.62 -33.38 -11.30
C VAL A 392 -16.69 -34.59 -11.43
N ASP A 393 -17.05 -35.53 -12.30
CA ASP A 393 -16.19 -36.68 -12.61
C ASP A 393 -14.89 -36.18 -13.28
N ASN A 394 -13.77 -36.40 -12.59
CA ASN A 394 -12.43 -36.07 -13.06
C ASN A 394 -12.12 -36.70 -14.43
N LEU A 395 -12.64 -37.90 -14.71
CA LEU A 395 -12.41 -38.59 -15.97
C LEU A 395 -13.05 -37.84 -17.15
N LEU A 396 -14.25 -37.28 -16.97
CA LEU A 396 -14.93 -36.50 -18.01
C LEU A 396 -14.16 -35.22 -18.33
N LEU A 397 -13.64 -34.52 -17.31
CA LEU A 397 -12.84 -33.32 -17.52
C LEU A 397 -11.51 -33.62 -18.20
N LYS A 398 -10.86 -34.73 -17.84
CA LYS A 398 -9.66 -35.20 -18.52
C LYS A 398 -9.92 -35.62 -19.97
N GLU A 399 -11.06 -36.25 -20.25
CA GLU A 399 -11.44 -36.66 -21.61
C GLU A 399 -11.60 -35.44 -22.54
N LYS A 400 -12.23 -34.36 -22.07
CA LYS A 400 -12.32 -33.10 -22.83
C LYS A 400 -10.95 -32.52 -23.23
N ARG A 401 -9.90 -32.82 -22.47
CA ARG A 401 -8.52 -32.34 -22.71
C ARG A 401 -7.60 -33.40 -23.33
N GLY A 402 -8.11 -34.60 -23.64
CA GLY A 402 -7.31 -35.69 -24.16
C GLY A 402 -6.36 -36.35 -23.14
N TRP A 403 -6.59 -36.14 -21.83
CA TRP A 403 -5.73 -36.62 -20.74
C TRP A 403 -6.31 -37.81 -19.96
N LYS A 404 -7.36 -38.45 -20.49
CA LYS A 404 -8.10 -39.54 -19.80
C LYS A 404 -7.19 -40.64 -19.26
N ASN A 405 -6.14 -40.99 -20.01
CA ASN A 405 -5.21 -42.06 -19.67
C ASN A 405 -3.93 -41.56 -18.98
N ASN A 406 -3.83 -40.27 -18.67
CA ASN A 406 -2.65 -39.68 -18.06
C ASN A 406 -2.80 -39.53 -16.55
N PHE A 407 -1.67 -39.65 -15.85
CA PHE A 407 -1.53 -39.13 -14.50
C PHE A 407 -1.10 -37.66 -14.60
N VAL A 408 -2.01 -36.75 -14.28
CA VAL A 408 -1.88 -35.31 -14.51
C VAL A 408 -1.30 -34.64 -13.26
N ILE A 409 -0.06 -34.17 -13.38
CA ILE A 409 0.63 -33.34 -12.39
C ILE A 409 0.44 -31.89 -12.83
N LEU A 410 -0.09 -31.03 -11.96
CA LEU A 410 -0.43 -29.65 -12.30
C LEU A 410 0.27 -28.64 -11.39
N THR A 411 0.79 -27.57 -11.99
CA THR A 411 1.05 -26.30 -11.30
C THR A 411 0.39 -25.17 -12.08
N MET A 412 -0.09 -24.14 -11.39
CA MET A 412 -0.69 -22.99 -12.06
C MET A 412 -0.40 -21.62 -11.41
N GLY A 413 -0.64 -20.56 -12.18
CA GLY A 413 -0.52 -19.16 -11.77
C GLY A 413 0.63 -18.45 -12.47
N LEU A 414 0.95 -17.24 -12.00
CA LEU A 414 2.02 -16.43 -12.60
C LEU A 414 3.39 -17.11 -12.45
N HIS A 415 4.12 -17.20 -13.57
CA HIS A 415 5.45 -17.80 -13.59
C HIS A 415 6.46 -16.86 -12.92
N HIS A 416 7.30 -17.42 -12.05
CA HIS A 416 8.35 -16.69 -11.36
C HIS A 416 9.44 -17.68 -10.92
N PRO A 417 10.73 -17.31 -10.90
CA PRO A 417 11.82 -18.21 -10.52
C PRO A 417 11.64 -18.94 -9.19
N ASN A 418 10.95 -18.30 -8.24
CA ASN A 418 10.67 -18.91 -6.94
C ASN A 418 9.64 -20.05 -6.97
N LYS A 419 9.02 -20.38 -8.11
CA LYS A 419 7.97 -21.41 -8.21
C LYS A 419 8.51 -22.84 -8.26
N GLY A 420 9.80 -23.02 -8.55
CA GLY A 420 10.46 -24.32 -8.57
C GLY A 420 10.01 -25.26 -9.69
N PHE A 421 9.59 -24.73 -10.85
CA PHE A 421 9.25 -25.56 -12.01
C PHE A 421 10.44 -26.40 -12.49
N ASP A 422 11.64 -25.84 -12.38
CA ASP A 422 12.91 -26.48 -12.71
C ASP A 422 13.14 -27.77 -11.90
N ILE A 423 12.67 -27.82 -10.64
CA ILE A 423 12.78 -28.99 -9.77
C ILE A 423 11.88 -30.11 -10.29
N MET A 424 10.62 -29.78 -10.60
CA MET A 424 9.66 -30.76 -11.13
C MET A 424 10.08 -31.26 -12.52
N ILE A 425 10.53 -30.36 -13.41
CA ILE A 425 11.05 -30.73 -14.74
C ILE A 425 12.23 -31.70 -14.61
N SER A 426 13.17 -31.45 -13.68
CA SER A 426 14.29 -32.36 -13.42
C SER A 426 13.88 -33.68 -12.77
N ALA A 427 12.73 -33.73 -12.08
CA ALA A 427 12.21 -34.96 -11.47
C ALA A 427 11.49 -35.87 -12.48
N MET A 428 10.97 -35.30 -13.58
CA MET A 428 10.17 -36.04 -14.57
C MET A 428 10.85 -37.29 -15.15
N PRO A 429 12.15 -37.32 -15.49
CA PRO A 429 12.78 -38.53 -16.00
C PRO A 429 12.62 -39.74 -15.05
N ALA A 430 12.90 -39.56 -13.76
CA ALA A 430 12.75 -40.62 -12.76
C ALA A 430 11.27 -41.00 -12.53
N VAL A 431 10.35 -40.03 -12.62
CA VAL A 431 8.90 -40.31 -12.56
C VAL A 431 8.47 -41.18 -13.73
N LEU A 432 8.90 -40.86 -14.95
CA LEU A 432 8.50 -41.57 -16.18
C LEU A 432 9.03 -43.00 -16.26
N GLU A 433 10.14 -43.32 -15.59
CA GLU A 433 10.62 -44.71 -15.46
C GLU A 433 9.62 -45.61 -14.73
N LYS A 434 8.81 -45.05 -13.82
CA LYS A 434 7.83 -45.80 -13.00
C LYS A 434 6.39 -45.53 -13.38
N VAL A 435 6.10 -44.35 -13.94
CA VAL A 435 4.77 -43.87 -14.30
C VAL A 435 4.83 -43.32 -15.75
N PRO A 436 4.88 -44.20 -16.77
CA PRO A 436 5.15 -43.77 -18.15
C PRO A 436 4.08 -42.85 -18.76
N ASN A 437 2.87 -42.85 -18.21
CA ASN A 437 1.75 -42.02 -18.62
C ASN A 437 1.65 -40.69 -17.86
N ALA A 438 2.61 -40.34 -17.02
CA ALA A 438 2.63 -39.07 -16.29
C ALA A 438 2.84 -37.88 -17.24
N ILE A 439 2.07 -36.82 -17.03
CA ILE A 439 2.28 -35.51 -17.67
C ILE A 439 2.38 -34.43 -16.60
N PHE A 440 3.25 -33.47 -16.82
CA PHE A 440 3.40 -32.27 -16.01
C PHE A 440 2.90 -31.05 -16.79
N VAL A 441 1.81 -30.46 -16.30
CA VAL A 441 1.14 -29.31 -16.88
C VAL A 441 1.52 -28.06 -16.10
N ILE A 442 2.08 -27.08 -16.80
CA ILE A 442 2.41 -25.75 -16.28
C ILE A 442 1.42 -24.76 -16.90
N ALA A 443 0.49 -24.25 -16.11
CA ALA A 443 -0.58 -23.38 -16.58
C ALA A 443 -0.45 -21.93 -16.08
N GLY A 444 -0.43 -20.98 -17.02
CA GLY A 444 -0.23 -19.57 -16.75
C GLY A 444 0.92 -19.00 -17.57
N HIS A 445 1.34 -17.80 -17.22
CA HIS A 445 2.40 -17.09 -17.94
C HIS A 445 3.24 -16.23 -16.97
N GLY A 446 4.41 -15.78 -17.42
CA GLY A 446 5.20 -14.79 -16.69
C GLY A 446 4.45 -13.46 -16.58
N HIS A 447 4.56 -12.76 -15.45
CA HIS A 447 3.89 -11.47 -15.30
C HIS A 447 4.40 -10.48 -16.39
N PRO A 448 3.54 -9.84 -17.21
CA PRO A 448 3.97 -9.10 -18.41
C PRO A 448 4.98 -7.97 -18.13
N VAL A 449 4.85 -7.29 -17.00
CA VAL A 449 5.77 -6.21 -16.58
C VAL A 449 7.03 -6.71 -15.83
N CYS A 450 7.19 -8.03 -15.67
CA CYS A 450 8.31 -8.66 -14.98
C CYS A 450 9.19 -9.40 -15.99
N LYS A 451 10.27 -8.76 -16.44
CA LYS A 451 11.21 -9.34 -17.41
C LYS A 451 11.77 -10.70 -16.95
N VAL A 452 12.18 -10.79 -15.69
CA VAL A 452 12.70 -12.03 -15.07
C VAL A 452 11.65 -13.17 -15.12
N CYS A 453 10.37 -12.84 -14.95
CA CYS A 453 9.28 -13.81 -14.98
C CYS A 453 9.07 -14.38 -16.40
N MET A 454 9.19 -13.51 -17.41
CA MET A 454 9.10 -13.92 -18.83
C MET A 454 10.30 -14.78 -19.22
N GLU A 455 11.52 -14.36 -18.85
CA GLU A 455 12.75 -15.13 -19.07
C GLU A 455 12.70 -16.51 -18.41
N TYR A 456 12.15 -16.60 -17.20
CA TYR A 456 11.99 -17.86 -16.49
C TYR A 456 11.15 -18.86 -17.28
N THR A 457 10.06 -18.41 -17.90
CA THR A 457 9.19 -19.29 -18.72
C THR A 457 9.99 -19.89 -19.88
N ALA A 458 10.74 -19.05 -20.61
CA ALA A 458 11.59 -19.51 -21.71
C ALA A 458 12.67 -20.51 -21.23
N GLN A 459 13.33 -20.22 -20.09
CA GLN A 459 14.32 -21.13 -19.50
C GLN A 459 13.72 -22.51 -19.15
N MET A 460 12.48 -22.54 -18.63
CA MET A 460 11.80 -23.80 -18.32
C MET A 460 11.45 -24.60 -19.57
N ARG A 461 11.08 -23.93 -20.68
CA ARG A 461 10.88 -24.60 -21.98
C ARG A 461 12.18 -25.21 -22.50
N THR A 462 13.29 -24.45 -22.47
CA THR A 462 14.61 -24.97 -22.85
C THR A 462 14.98 -26.20 -22.02
N LYS A 463 14.82 -26.13 -20.69
CA LYS A 463 15.11 -27.25 -19.80
C LYS A 463 14.25 -28.48 -20.11
N ALA A 464 12.96 -28.30 -20.39
CA ALA A 464 12.08 -29.39 -20.80
C ALA A 464 12.47 -30.00 -22.15
N ALA A 465 12.97 -29.18 -23.09
CA ALA A 465 13.49 -29.62 -24.38
C ALA A 465 14.81 -30.39 -24.24
N ASP A 466 15.71 -29.98 -23.34
CA ASP A 466 16.97 -30.68 -23.05
C ASP A 466 16.74 -32.11 -22.55
N TYR A 467 15.64 -32.34 -21.81
CA TYR A 467 15.20 -33.68 -21.42
C TYR A 467 14.40 -34.43 -22.50
N ASN A 468 14.13 -33.82 -23.67
CA ASN A 468 13.26 -34.33 -24.74
C ASN A 468 11.80 -34.57 -24.33
N LEU A 469 11.30 -33.83 -23.32
CA LEU A 469 9.97 -33.98 -22.74
C LEU A 469 8.98 -32.87 -23.12
N LEU A 470 9.47 -31.77 -23.69
CA LEU A 470 8.64 -30.62 -24.10
C LEU A 470 7.56 -31.05 -25.11
N ASP A 471 6.35 -30.51 -24.91
CA ASP A 471 5.14 -30.75 -25.72
C ASP A 471 4.70 -32.23 -25.80
N LYS A 472 5.25 -33.08 -24.92
CA LYS A 472 4.89 -34.49 -24.75
C LYS A 472 4.47 -34.76 -23.31
N GLN A 473 5.45 -34.87 -22.41
CA GLN A 473 5.24 -35.11 -20.98
C GLN A 473 5.27 -33.81 -20.18
N ILE A 474 5.79 -32.71 -20.74
CA ILE A 474 5.79 -31.39 -20.10
C ILE A 474 5.03 -30.44 -21.03
N VAL A 475 3.86 -29.99 -20.57
CA VAL A 475 2.90 -29.21 -21.36
C VAL A 475 2.77 -27.83 -20.75
N PHE A 476 3.05 -26.80 -21.53
CA PHE A 476 2.82 -25.40 -21.15
C PHE A 476 1.48 -24.93 -21.71
N LEU A 477 0.60 -24.45 -20.83
CA LEU A 477 -0.66 -23.84 -21.22
C LEU A 477 -0.60 -22.35 -20.87
N GLU A 478 -0.24 -21.52 -21.85
CA GLU A 478 0.18 -20.13 -21.63
C GLU A 478 -0.93 -19.09 -21.90
N ASN A 479 -2.18 -19.54 -21.93
CA ASN A 479 -3.33 -18.65 -22.11
C ASN A 479 -3.63 -17.88 -20.83
N TYR A 480 -4.23 -16.69 -20.98
CA TYR A 480 -4.92 -16.06 -19.86
C TYR A 480 -6.24 -16.79 -19.63
N PHE A 481 -6.25 -17.69 -18.64
CA PHE A 481 -7.44 -18.46 -18.31
C PHE A 481 -8.45 -17.59 -17.59
N ASP A 482 -9.70 -17.68 -17.99
CA ASP A 482 -10.78 -17.16 -17.15
C ASP A 482 -10.95 -18.04 -15.89
N LYS A 483 -11.79 -17.57 -14.97
CA LYS A 483 -12.00 -18.26 -13.70
C LYS A 483 -12.58 -19.68 -13.90
N ALA A 484 -13.48 -19.86 -14.85
CA ALA A 484 -14.10 -21.16 -15.10
C ALA A 484 -13.09 -22.16 -15.68
N GLU A 485 -12.21 -21.70 -16.56
CA GLU A 485 -11.14 -22.52 -17.11
C GLU A 485 -10.11 -22.94 -16.05
N LEU A 486 -9.71 -22.03 -15.15
CA LEU A 486 -8.82 -22.36 -14.02
C LEU A 486 -9.48 -23.38 -13.08
N ASP A 487 -10.77 -23.19 -12.81
CA ASP A 487 -11.56 -24.07 -11.94
C ASP A 487 -11.77 -25.45 -12.57
N GLU A 488 -11.96 -25.54 -13.89
CA GLU A 488 -11.97 -26.81 -14.61
C GLU A 488 -10.59 -27.47 -14.57
N LEU A 489 -9.54 -26.71 -14.87
CA LEU A 489 -8.18 -27.23 -14.97
C LEU A 489 -7.69 -27.84 -13.66
N VAL A 490 -7.91 -27.17 -12.51
CA VAL A 490 -7.51 -27.73 -11.21
C VAL A 490 -8.25 -29.02 -10.89
N GLN A 491 -9.50 -29.17 -11.35
CA GLN A 491 -10.27 -30.40 -11.17
C GLN A 491 -9.81 -31.54 -12.10
N THR A 492 -9.02 -31.28 -13.14
CA THR A 492 -8.44 -32.32 -14.00
C THR A 492 -7.24 -33.01 -13.38
N CYS A 493 -6.53 -32.37 -12.43
CA CYS A 493 -5.27 -32.93 -11.93
C CYS A 493 -5.47 -34.11 -10.96
N ASP A 494 -4.51 -35.02 -10.96
CA ASP A 494 -4.36 -36.08 -9.95
C ASP A 494 -3.53 -35.61 -8.76
N LEU A 495 -2.51 -34.81 -9.05
CA LEU A 495 -1.57 -34.24 -8.09
C LEU A 495 -1.29 -32.77 -8.45
N TYR A 496 -1.53 -31.88 -7.50
CA TYR A 496 -1.11 -30.49 -7.60
C TYR A 496 0.27 -30.31 -6.95
N VAL A 497 1.19 -29.63 -7.62
CA VAL A 497 2.55 -29.39 -7.11
C VAL A 497 2.79 -27.90 -6.85
N SER A 498 3.42 -27.60 -5.72
CA SER A 498 3.79 -26.23 -5.31
C SER A 498 5.19 -26.24 -4.68
N LEU A 499 6.21 -26.22 -5.54
CA LEU A 499 7.60 -26.39 -5.15
C LEU A 499 8.33 -25.07 -4.93
N TYR A 500 7.69 -24.13 -4.20
CA TYR A 500 8.29 -22.83 -3.97
C TYR A 500 9.70 -22.95 -3.37
N THR A 501 10.63 -22.11 -3.80
CA THR A 501 12.00 -22.08 -3.27
C THR A 501 12.19 -21.07 -2.14
N ALA A 502 11.15 -20.28 -1.85
CA ALA A 502 11.11 -19.29 -0.77
C ALA A 502 10.19 -19.74 0.36
N ASN A 503 10.57 -19.48 1.61
CA ASN A 503 9.82 -19.89 2.80
C ASN A 503 8.70 -18.90 3.15
N GLU A 504 8.83 -17.65 2.70
CA GLU A 504 8.03 -16.48 3.05
C GLU A 504 6.61 -16.46 2.47
N ILE A 505 6.22 -17.52 1.74
CA ILE A 505 4.89 -17.62 1.12
C ILE A 505 3.84 -17.89 2.21
N THR A 506 3.07 -16.87 2.55
CA THR A 506 2.12 -16.85 3.69
C THR A 506 0.67 -17.14 3.29
N SER A 507 0.37 -17.09 1.99
CA SER A 507 -0.88 -17.57 1.41
C SER A 507 -0.65 -18.04 -0.02
N SER A 508 -1.48 -18.94 -0.52
CA SER A 508 -1.42 -19.40 -1.91
C SER A 508 -2.81 -19.79 -2.42
N GLY A 509 -3.45 -18.89 -3.17
CA GLY A 509 -4.79 -19.12 -3.71
C GLY A 509 -4.87 -20.35 -4.63
N THR A 510 -3.80 -20.68 -5.36
CA THR A 510 -3.79 -21.85 -6.25
C THR A 510 -3.70 -23.16 -5.47
N VAL A 511 -2.98 -23.18 -4.36
CA VAL A 511 -2.94 -24.33 -3.45
C VAL A 511 -4.24 -24.46 -2.68
N SER A 512 -4.82 -23.35 -2.20
CA SER A 512 -6.16 -23.36 -1.60
C SER A 512 -7.19 -23.94 -2.56
N SER A 513 -7.12 -23.54 -3.85
CA SER A 513 -8.00 -24.06 -4.91
C SER A 513 -7.84 -25.56 -5.08
N ALA A 514 -6.60 -26.06 -5.17
CA ALA A 514 -6.33 -27.51 -5.28
C ALA A 514 -6.85 -28.31 -4.08
N ILE A 515 -6.64 -27.82 -2.85
CA ILE A 515 -7.15 -28.46 -1.63
C ILE A 515 -8.69 -28.49 -1.66
N SER A 516 -9.34 -27.37 -2.01
CA SER A 516 -10.81 -27.28 -2.09
C SER A 516 -11.42 -28.08 -3.24
N ALA A 517 -10.66 -28.33 -4.31
CA ALA A 517 -11.04 -29.24 -5.40
C ALA A 517 -10.83 -30.73 -5.03
N GLY A 518 -10.39 -31.02 -3.80
CA GLY A 518 -10.12 -32.37 -3.31
C GLY A 518 -8.96 -33.04 -4.05
N ARG A 519 -7.94 -32.27 -4.45
CA ARG A 519 -6.75 -32.81 -5.12
C ARG A 519 -5.68 -33.15 -4.09
N ALA A 520 -4.86 -34.16 -4.40
CA ALA A 520 -3.65 -34.39 -3.62
C ALA A 520 -2.68 -33.23 -3.89
N VAL A 521 -1.99 -32.77 -2.86
CA VAL A 521 -1.05 -31.64 -2.97
C VAL A 521 0.33 -32.07 -2.48
N LEU A 522 1.35 -31.80 -3.29
CA LEU A 522 2.77 -31.90 -2.94
C LEU A 522 3.37 -30.50 -2.90
N ALA A 523 4.01 -30.13 -1.81
CA ALA A 523 4.63 -28.81 -1.66
C ALA A 523 5.97 -28.86 -0.91
N THR A 524 6.76 -27.81 -1.09
CA THR A 524 7.88 -27.51 -0.18
C THR A 524 7.36 -26.91 1.13
N PRO A 525 8.13 -26.91 2.24
CA PRO A 525 7.63 -26.52 3.55
C PRO A 525 7.64 -25.00 3.71
N TYR A 526 7.05 -24.22 2.81
CA TYR A 526 6.84 -22.78 3.06
C TYR A 526 5.70 -22.57 4.08
N ILE A 527 5.61 -21.37 4.66
CA ILE A 527 4.72 -21.06 5.80
C ILE A 527 3.30 -21.60 5.59
N TYR A 528 2.66 -21.22 4.49
CA TYR A 528 1.28 -21.64 4.20
C TYR A 528 1.14 -23.16 3.96
N ALA A 529 2.07 -23.78 3.21
CA ALA A 529 1.99 -25.21 2.92
C ALA A 529 2.11 -26.08 4.18
N ARG A 530 3.01 -25.73 5.11
CA ARG A 530 3.16 -26.47 6.38
C ARG A 530 1.85 -26.55 7.15
N GLU A 531 1.14 -25.44 7.24
CA GLU A 531 -0.13 -25.37 7.94
C GLU A 531 -1.25 -26.07 7.15
N ALA A 532 -1.42 -25.71 5.88
CA ALA A 532 -2.51 -26.19 5.05
C ALA A 532 -2.47 -27.71 4.82
N LEU A 533 -1.27 -28.29 4.68
CA LEU A 533 -1.06 -29.70 4.37
C LEU A 533 -0.76 -30.57 5.61
N SER A 534 -0.77 -30.00 6.81
CA SER A 534 -0.56 -30.73 8.07
C SER A 534 -1.57 -31.86 8.29
N HIS A 535 -1.28 -32.77 9.23
CA HIS A 535 -2.14 -33.92 9.58
C HIS A 535 -2.49 -34.85 8.40
N GLY A 536 -1.59 -34.93 7.42
CA GLY A 536 -1.77 -35.78 6.23
C GLY A 536 -2.77 -35.23 5.23
N ARG A 537 -2.92 -33.89 5.16
CA ARG A 537 -3.72 -33.19 4.14
C ARG A 537 -2.96 -32.96 2.84
N GLY A 538 -1.68 -33.32 2.80
CA GLY A 538 -0.83 -33.31 1.61
C GLY A 538 0.54 -33.88 1.94
N ILE A 539 1.49 -33.63 1.04
CA ILE A 539 2.87 -34.09 1.15
C ILE A 539 3.78 -32.88 1.22
N ILE A 540 4.70 -32.90 2.17
CA ILE A 540 5.73 -31.89 2.34
C ILE A 540 7.09 -32.54 2.07
N ILE A 541 7.88 -31.93 1.19
CA ILE A 541 9.25 -32.35 0.85
C ILE A 541 10.25 -31.20 1.02
N PRO A 542 11.53 -31.45 1.31
CA PRO A 542 12.54 -30.40 1.46
C PRO A 542 12.66 -29.51 0.21
N PHE A 543 13.04 -28.25 0.43
CA PHE A 543 13.35 -27.29 -0.64
C PHE A 543 14.43 -27.86 -1.58
N GLY A 544 14.26 -27.66 -2.89
CA GLY A 544 15.26 -28.01 -3.91
C GLY A 544 15.47 -29.51 -4.18
N SER A 545 14.77 -30.41 -3.48
CA SER A 545 15.00 -31.86 -3.63
C SER A 545 14.29 -32.45 -4.84
N VAL A 546 15.04 -32.64 -5.94
CA VAL A 546 14.56 -33.34 -7.15
C VAL A 546 14.21 -34.80 -6.85
N GLU A 547 15.05 -35.48 -6.09
CA GLU A 547 14.85 -36.91 -5.74
C GLU A 547 13.57 -37.13 -4.94
N GLN A 548 13.37 -36.36 -3.85
CA GLN A 548 12.17 -36.50 -3.03
C GLN A 548 10.90 -36.04 -3.75
N THR A 549 11.03 -35.08 -4.68
CA THR A 549 9.94 -34.72 -5.60
C THR A 549 9.52 -35.94 -6.44
N ALA A 550 10.46 -36.62 -7.09
CA ALA A 550 10.16 -37.80 -7.89
C ALA A 550 9.55 -38.93 -7.06
N GLN A 551 10.14 -39.25 -5.90
CA GLN A 551 9.64 -40.30 -5.01
C GLN A 551 8.22 -40.02 -4.52
N ALA A 552 7.90 -38.77 -4.15
CA ALA A 552 6.57 -38.39 -3.71
C ALA A 552 5.53 -38.51 -4.84
N VAL A 553 5.88 -38.07 -6.04
CA VAL A 553 5.01 -38.18 -7.23
C VAL A 553 4.74 -39.65 -7.57
N ILE A 554 5.79 -40.48 -7.61
CA ILE A 554 5.68 -41.93 -7.88
C ILE A 554 4.78 -42.60 -6.84
N LYS A 555 4.96 -42.30 -5.56
CA LYS A 555 4.13 -42.86 -4.49
C LYS A 555 2.65 -42.52 -4.68
N VAL A 556 2.32 -41.26 -4.96
CA VAL A 556 0.93 -40.82 -5.18
C VAL A 556 0.33 -41.46 -6.43
N ALA A 557 1.13 -41.64 -7.48
CA ALA A 557 0.68 -42.25 -8.73
C ALA A 557 0.42 -43.75 -8.60
N LEU A 558 1.27 -44.48 -7.88
CA LEU A 558 1.22 -45.94 -7.76
C LEU A 558 0.39 -46.45 -6.57
N ASP A 559 0.04 -45.59 -5.61
CA ASP A 559 -0.81 -45.93 -4.47
C ASP A 559 -2.11 -45.10 -4.47
N PRO A 560 -3.17 -45.57 -5.18
CA PRO A 560 -4.44 -44.88 -5.25
C PRO A 560 -5.12 -44.71 -3.89
N MET A 561 -4.90 -45.64 -2.94
CA MET A 561 -5.49 -45.57 -1.60
C MET A 561 -4.84 -44.45 -0.80
N TYR A 562 -3.52 -44.35 -0.82
CA TYR A 562 -2.80 -43.23 -0.20
C TYR A 562 -3.22 -41.89 -0.81
N ARG A 563 -3.32 -41.82 -2.15
CA ARG A 563 -3.80 -40.61 -2.84
C ARG A 563 -5.21 -40.22 -2.39
N MET A 564 -6.14 -41.17 -2.32
CA MET A 564 -7.53 -40.93 -1.90
C MET A 564 -7.61 -40.44 -0.45
N GLN A 565 -6.77 -40.96 0.45
CA GLN A 565 -6.68 -40.51 1.84
C GLN A 565 -6.26 -39.02 1.92
N LEU A 566 -5.24 -38.62 1.16
CA LEU A 566 -4.80 -37.22 1.10
C LEU A 566 -5.93 -36.32 0.57
N GLN A 567 -6.54 -36.70 -0.54
CA GLN A 567 -7.64 -35.97 -1.19
C GLN A 567 -8.84 -35.76 -0.26
N THR A 568 -9.24 -36.82 0.46
CA THR A 568 -10.39 -36.78 1.38
C THR A 568 -10.12 -35.82 2.53
N LYS A 569 -8.95 -35.91 3.17
CA LYS A 569 -8.57 -35.03 4.28
C LYS A 569 -8.42 -33.57 3.84
N ALA A 570 -7.84 -33.34 2.65
CA ALA A 570 -7.71 -32.01 2.05
C ALA A 570 -9.09 -31.38 1.81
N LEU A 571 -10.00 -32.11 1.15
CA LEU A 571 -11.34 -31.63 0.83
C LEU A 571 -12.16 -31.33 2.09
N GLN A 572 -12.10 -32.21 3.09
CA GLN A 572 -12.78 -32.01 4.37
C GLN A 572 -12.31 -30.71 5.04
N TYR A 573 -11.00 -30.51 5.13
CA TYR A 573 -10.42 -29.30 5.71
C TYR A 573 -10.87 -28.02 4.98
N ALA A 574 -10.89 -28.02 3.65
CA ALA A 574 -11.41 -26.89 2.88
C ALA A 574 -12.88 -26.59 3.19
N LYS A 575 -13.73 -27.62 3.13
CA LYS A 575 -15.18 -27.50 3.36
C LYS A 575 -15.51 -26.98 4.76
N GLU A 576 -14.70 -27.28 5.76
CA GLU A 576 -14.91 -26.87 7.14
C GLU A 576 -14.28 -25.50 7.47
N THR A 577 -13.24 -25.08 6.74
CA THR A 577 -12.37 -23.99 7.21
C THR A 577 -12.35 -22.76 6.33
N PHE A 578 -12.24 -22.93 5.00
CA PHE A 578 -11.81 -21.83 4.12
C PHE A 578 -12.46 -21.77 2.73
N ILE A 579 -13.52 -22.54 2.43
CA ILE A 579 -14.32 -22.23 1.23
C ILE A 579 -14.91 -20.81 1.31
N TRP A 580 -15.09 -20.14 0.17
CA TRP A 580 -15.54 -18.75 0.11
C TRP A 580 -16.82 -18.44 0.92
N PRO A 581 -17.87 -19.30 0.95
CA PRO A 581 -19.02 -19.05 1.81
C PRO A 581 -18.66 -18.95 3.31
N ILE A 582 -17.68 -19.71 3.79
CA ILE A 582 -17.22 -19.66 5.19
C ILE A 582 -16.40 -18.39 5.42
N VAL A 583 -15.45 -18.10 4.53
CA VAL A 583 -14.59 -16.92 4.65
C VAL A 583 -15.42 -15.64 4.59
N ALA A 584 -16.35 -15.52 3.64
CA ALA A 584 -17.22 -14.37 3.53
C ALA A 584 -18.09 -14.17 4.77
N ARG A 585 -18.66 -15.26 5.35
CA ARG A 585 -19.38 -15.16 6.62
C ARG A 585 -18.48 -14.64 7.75
N LYS A 586 -17.25 -15.15 7.90
CA LYS A 586 -16.30 -14.65 8.90
C LYS A 586 -16.00 -13.15 8.76
N TYR A 587 -15.89 -12.63 7.53
CA TYR A 587 -15.74 -11.18 7.31
C TYR A 587 -17.02 -10.42 7.68
N MET A 588 -18.20 -10.92 7.31
CA MET A 588 -19.47 -10.28 7.68
C MET A 588 -19.71 -10.29 9.19
N ASP A 589 -19.39 -11.39 9.88
CA ASP A 589 -19.47 -11.51 11.34
C ASP A 589 -18.49 -10.52 12.00
N LEU A 590 -17.30 -10.34 11.43
CA LEU A 590 -16.33 -9.34 11.90
C LEU A 590 -16.84 -7.91 11.70
N PHE A 591 -17.54 -7.63 10.60
CA PHE A 591 -18.16 -6.33 10.38
C PHE A 591 -19.34 -6.09 11.33
N ASP A 592 -20.14 -7.11 11.62
CA ASP A 592 -21.20 -7.03 12.64
C ASP A 592 -20.63 -6.78 14.04
N GLU A 593 -19.51 -7.44 14.40
CA GLU A 593 -18.78 -7.22 15.66
C GLU A 593 -18.39 -5.74 15.79
N ILE A 594 -17.87 -5.13 14.71
CA ILE A 594 -17.53 -3.70 14.69
C ILE A 594 -18.77 -2.83 14.93
N LEU A 595 -19.88 -3.10 14.24
CA LEU A 595 -21.11 -2.30 14.34
C LEU A 595 -21.80 -2.43 15.70
N TYR A 596 -21.61 -3.56 16.41
CA TYR A 596 -22.15 -3.72 17.75
C TYR A 596 -21.39 -2.89 18.80
N HIS A 597 -20.12 -2.57 18.54
CA HIS A 597 -19.23 -1.85 19.45
C HIS A 597 -19.13 -0.34 19.16
N ILE A 598 -19.82 0.16 18.13
CA ILE A 598 -19.96 1.59 17.78
C ILE A 598 -21.36 2.04 18.16
#